data_AF-Q0JKN8-F1
#
_entry.id   AF-Q0JKN8-F1
#
_cell.length_a   1.000
_cell.length_b   1.000
_cell.length_c   1.000
_cell.angle_alpha   90.00
_cell.angle_beta   90.00
_cell.angle_gamma   90.00
#
_symmetry.space_group_name_H-M   'P 1'
#
loop_
_entity.id
_entity.type
_entity.pdbx_description
1 polymer ?
#
loop_
_entity_poly.entity_id
_entity_poly.type
_entity_poly.pdbx_seq_one_letter_code
_entity_poly.pdbx_strand_id
1 'polypeptide(L)'
;MQVQAASPATAASSPVAPSPPPPPRAALSPCPRRRELLLLSASLPLPLPLLAPAAASARGLFRMPPPRLANRYFLVRAGESVYEGQGVVRTNPVSKTSVDSGLSPAGLRQAARAALELQRLGACEDDCWIWPSITQRAYQAAEIIAAANEINRSHIVPEYSFLDARGLGAFEGKSLETLPEVYASDSISPDIKPPPISDGTPNESVADVFVRVTQLMSILETQYSGDTVVIVSPDSDNLSILQAGLIGLDLRRHSSLFFQPGEVRPVDPASIPEYKQPASTVFNSSYRPMGKGVHCGNPAHLVTLVS
;
A
#
# COMPACT_ATOMS: atom_id res chain seq x y z
N MET A 1 -61.82 45.71 22.89
CA MET A 1 -60.91 46.60 22.14
C MET A 1 -60.04 45.72 21.25
N GLN A 2 -60.28 45.79 19.93
CA GLN A 2 -59.43 45.19 18.89
C GLN A 2 -58.13 45.98 18.77
N VAL A 3 -56.99 45.29 18.66
CA VAL A 3 -55.79 45.86 18.01
C VAL A 3 -55.15 44.76 17.16
N GLN A 4 -54.80 45.18 15.96
CA GLN A 4 -54.46 44.40 14.76
C GLN A 4 -53.08 43.75 14.80
N ALA A 5 -52.97 42.71 13.97
CA ALA A 5 -51.73 42.11 13.51
C ALA A 5 -50.96 43.05 12.56
N ALA A 6 -49.63 43.02 12.66
CA ALA A 6 -48.73 43.59 11.66
C ALA A 6 -47.65 42.57 11.27
N SER A 7 -47.57 42.33 9.96
CA SER A 7 -46.65 41.49 9.20
C SER A 7 -45.23 42.08 9.09
N PRO A 8 -44.24 41.29 8.65
CA PRO A 8 -42.81 41.62 8.82
C PRO A 8 -42.28 42.64 7.81
N ALA A 9 -41.20 43.31 8.23
CA ALA A 9 -40.49 44.34 7.50
C ALA A 9 -39.76 43.80 6.25
N THR A 10 -39.95 44.54 5.16
CA THR A 10 -39.31 44.43 3.85
C THR A 10 -37.83 44.84 3.93
N ALA A 11 -36.92 43.96 3.51
CA ALA A 11 -35.52 44.30 3.29
C ALA A 11 -35.37 45.12 2.00
N ALA A 12 -34.73 46.29 2.10
CA ALA A 12 -34.42 47.15 0.97
C ALA A 12 -33.30 46.56 0.11
N SER A 13 -33.53 46.49 -1.20
CA SER A 13 -32.55 46.11 -2.22
C SER A 13 -31.54 47.23 -2.48
N SER A 14 -30.25 46.91 -2.40
CA SER A 14 -29.18 47.78 -2.90
C SER A 14 -28.95 47.57 -4.41
N PRO A 15 -28.56 48.59 -5.18
CA PRO A 15 -28.35 48.45 -6.62
C PRO A 15 -27.07 47.65 -6.92
N VAL A 16 -27.20 46.64 -7.77
CA VAL A 16 -26.11 45.82 -8.31
C VAL A 16 -25.32 46.63 -9.34
N ALA A 17 -24.01 46.74 -9.16
CA ALA A 17 -23.10 47.33 -10.15
C ALA A 17 -22.96 46.39 -11.38
N PRO A 18 -22.86 46.93 -12.62
CA PRO A 18 -22.73 46.11 -13.82
C PRO A 18 -21.36 45.39 -13.88
N SER A 19 -21.40 44.14 -14.31
CA SER A 19 -20.22 43.29 -14.52
C SER A 19 -19.34 43.77 -15.69
N PRO A 20 -18.01 43.55 -15.63
CA PRO A 20 -17.12 43.90 -16.73
C PRO A 20 -17.31 42.99 -17.96
N PRO A 21 -17.03 43.50 -19.17
CA PRO A 21 -17.22 42.74 -20.41
C PRO A 21 -16.21 41.58 -20.55
N PRO A 22 -16.59 40.51 -21.25
CA PRO A 22 -15.74 39.33 -21.44
C PRO A 22 -14.52 39.65 -22.34
N PRO A 23 -13.38 38.94 -22.14
CA PRO A 23 -12.20 39.12 -22.98
C PRO A 23 -12.45 38.64 -24.42
N PRO A 24 -11.72 39.19 -25.42
CA PRO A 24 -11.92 38.86 -26.82
C PRO A 24 -11.57 37.40 -27.13
N ARG A 25 -12.44 36.75 -27.92
CA ARG A 25 -12.25 35.39 -28.43
C ARG A 25 -10.99 35.31 -29.28
N ALA A 26 -9.96 34.64 -28.76
CA ALA A 26 -8.84 34.18 -29.57
C ALA A 26 -9.35 33.18 -30.63
N ALA A 27 -8.99 33.42 -31.88
CA ALA A 27 -9.34 32.58 -33.01
C ALA A 27 -8.79 31.16 -32.80
N LEU A 28 -9.69 30.17 -32.82
CA LEU A 28 -9.34 28.75 -32.86
C LEU A 28 -8.64 28.47 -34.19
N SER A 29 -7.33 28.22 -34.14
CA SER A 29 -6.58 27.68 -35.27
C SER A 29 -7.13 26.28 -35.61
N PRO A 30 -7.33 25.93 -36.89
CA PRO A 30 -7.79 24.59 -37.25
C PRO A 30 -6.71 23.56 -36.92
N CYS A 31 -7.09 22.59 -36.08
CA CYS A 31 -6.31 21.39 -35.81
C CYS A 31 -6.14 20.59 -37.11
N PRO A 32 -4.92 20.25 -37.57
CA PRO A 32 -4.76 19.42 -38.76
C PRO A 32 -5.21 17.98 -38.45
N ARG A 33 -6.09 17.46 -39.30
CA ARG A 33 -6.63 16.10 -39.21
C ARG A 33 -5.52 15.07 -39.45
N ARG A 34 -5.47 14.09 -38.57
CA ARG A 34 -4.60 12.90 -38.58
C ARG A 34 -4.99 11.90 -39.68
N ARG A 35 -5.00 12.32 -40.94
CA ARG A 35 -5.07 11.46 -42.14
C ARG A 35 -4.39 12.23 -43.26
N GLU A 36 -3.46 11.55 -43.94
CA GLU A 36 -2.56 12.06 -44.99
C GLU A 36 -1.16 12.48 -44.51
N LEU A 37 -0.32 11.46 -44.31
CA LEU A 37 1.10 11.45 -44.68
C LEU A 37 1.57 9.99 -44.67
N LEU A 38 0.96 9.18 -45.54
CA LEU A 38 1.57 7.98 -46.09
C LEU A 38 2.12 8.42 -47.44
N LEU A 39 3.43 8.63 -47.53
CA LEU A 39 4.28 8.36 -48.69
C LEU A 39 5.69 8.94 -48.46
N LEU A 40 6.68 8.08 -48.75
CA LEU A 40 8.12 8.33 -48.88
C LEU A 40 8.97 8.45 -47.61
N SER A 41 9.54 7.31 -47.21
CA SER A 41 10.98 7.23 -46.93
C SER A 41 11.44 5.78 -47.10
N ALA A 42 11.98 5.47 -48.28
CA ALA A 42 12.81 4.28 -48.49
C ALA A 42 14.14 4.50 -47.75
N SER A 43 14.40 3.71 -46.72
CA SER A 43 15.70 3.62 -46.06
C SER A 43 15.93 2.20 -45.54
N LEU A 44 17.18 1.76 -45.66
CA LEU A 44 17.65 0.38 -45.57
C LEU A 44 17.30 -0.31 -44.23
N PRO A 45 17.07 -1.64 -44.20
CA PRO A 45 16.84 -2.35 -42.96
C PRO A 45 18.18 -2.60 -42.25
N LEU A 46 18.48 -1.81 -41.22
CA LEU A 46 19.41 -2.24 -40.16
C LEU A 46 18.59 -3.07 -39.16
N PRO A 47 18.96 -4.33 -38.84
CA PRO A 47 18.25 -5.10 -37.83
C PRO A 47 18.62 -4.56 -36.44
N LEU A 48 17.84 -3.61 -35.95
CA LEU A 48 17.76 -3.34 -34.51
C LEU A 48 17.08 -4.57 -33.87
N PRO A 49 17.72 -5.25 -32.91
CA PRO A 49 17.03 -6.27 -32.14
C PRO A 49 15.98 -5.53 -31.32
N LEU A 50 14.73 -5.58 -31.77
CA LEU A 50 13.58 -5.34 -30.91
C LEU A 50 13.71 -6.34 -29.76
N LEU A 51 14.21 -5.89 -28.60
CA LEU A 51 14.00 -6.60 -27.35
C LEU A 51 12.48 -6.64 -27.20
N ALA A 52 11.88 -7.77 -27.56
CA ALA A 52 10.51 -8.04 -27.23
C ALA A 52 10.38 -7.86 -25.72
N PRO A 53 9.40 -7.08 -25.22
CA PRO A 53 9.14 -7.03 -23.79
C PRO A 53 8.99 -8.47 -23.31
N ALA A 54 9.74 -8.82 -22.25
CA ALA A 54 9.71 -10.16 -21.70
C ALA A 54 8.23 -10.56 -21.51
N ALA A 55 7.84 -11.67 -22.14
CA ALA A 55 6.46 -12.13 -22.08
C ALA A 55 6.03 -12.22 -20.60
N ALA A 56 4.87 -11.65 -20.30
CA ALA A 56 4.29 -11.69 -18.95
C ALA A 56 4.14 -13.16 -18.54
N SER A 57 5.09 -13.65 -17.75
CA SER A 57 5.03 -14.97 -17.15
C SER A 57 4.00 -14.90 -16.04
N ALA A 58 3.05 -15.83 -16.02
CA ALA A 58 2.10 -15.98 -14.93
C ALA A 58 2.90 -16.24 -13.64
N ARG A 59 3.13 -15.18 -12.88
CA ARG A 59 3.75 -15.28 -11.57
C ARG A 59 2.72 -15.95 -10.67
N GLY A 60 3.06 -17.13 -10.15
CA GLY A 60 2.23 -17.77 -9.12
C GLY A 60 2.09 -16.85 -7.90
N LEU A 61 1.29 -17.28 -6.91
CA LEU A 61 1.12 -16.56 -5.65
C LEU A 61 2.48 -16.10 -5.10
N PHE A 62 2.60 -14.82 -4.75
CA PHE A 62 3.84 -14.26 -4.20
C PHE A 62 4.17 -14.95 -2.88
N ARG A 63 5.42 -15.39 -2.73
CA ARG A 63 5.90 -16.12 -1.54
C ARG A 63 6.99 -15.32 -0.88
N MET A 64 6.95 -15.26 0.45
CA MET A 64 7.97 -14.61 1.28
C MET A 64 8.95 -15.66 1.83
N PRO A 65 10.26 -15.36 1.90
CA PRO A 65 10.93 -14.32 1.12
C PRO A 65 10.87 -14.64 -0.39
N PRO A 66 10.74 -13.63 -1.27
CA PRO A 66 10.63 -13.87 -2.71
C PRO A 66 11.98 -14.23 -3.32
N PRO A 67 12.04 -15.02 -4.41
CA PRO A 67 13.30 -15.30 -5.11
C PRO A 67 13.88 -14.06 -5.80
N ARG A 68 13.01 -13.10 -6.18
CA ARG A 68 13.34 -11.80 -6.77
C ARG A 68 12.10 -10.90 -6.75
N LEU A 69 12.30 -9.59 -6.84
CA LEU A 69 11.25 -8.60 -7.08
C LEU A 69 11.25 -8.19 -8.56
N ALA A 70 10.07 -7.93 -9.15
CA ALA A 70 9.96 -7.34 -10.49
C ALA A 70 10.25 -5.84 -10.45
N ASN A 71 9.84 -5.22 -9.35
CA ASN A 71 9.74 -3.78 -9.22
C ASN A 71 10.74 -3.29 -8.19
N ARG A 72 11.05 -1.98 -8.25
CA ARG A 72 11.80 -1.28 -7.21
C ARG A 72 10.82 -0.77 -6.16
N TYR A 73 11.11 -1.00 -4.89
CA TYR A 73 10.21 -0.59 -3.80
C TYR A 73 10.88 0.42 -2.87
N PHE A 74 10.12 1.44 -2.50
CA PHE A 74 10.47 2.38 -1.45
C PHE A 74 9.39 2.33 -0.37
N LEU A 75 9.80 2.12 0.87
CA LEU A 75 8.92 2.03 2.02
C LEU A 75 8.95 3.37 2.75
N VAL A 76 7.78 3.94 2.99
CA VAL A 76 7.64 5.25 3.64
C VAL A 76 6.66 5.15 4.79
N ARG A 77 7.13 5.48 5.99
CA ARG A 77 6.21 5.71 7.11
C ARG A 77 5.68 7.13 7.01
N ALA A 78 4.37 7.29 7.08
CA ALA A 78 3.74 8.60 7.16
C ALA A 78 4.32 9.43 8.33
N GLY A 79 4.19 10.74 8.24
CA GLY A 79 4.49 11.60 9.38
C GLY A 79 3.55 11.33 10.55
N GLU A 80 3.94 11.84 11.72
CA GLU A 80 3.16 11.81 12.95
C GLU A 80 1.76 12.39 12.71
N SER A 81 0.72 11.72 13.23
CA SER A 81 -0.64 12.28 13.22
C SER A 81 -0.89 13.20 14.42
N VAL A 82 -2.00 13.92 14.41
CA VAL A 82 -2.43 14.69 15.59
C VAL A 82 -2.63 13.76 16.80
N TYR A 83 -3.28 12.60 16.65
CA TYR A 83 -3.39 11.62 17.74
C TYR A 83 -2.04 11.09 18.22
N GLU A 84 -1.12 10.78 17.30
CA GLU A 84 0.21 10.28 17.68
C GLU A 84 0.99 11.35 18.45
N GLY A 85 0.95 12.61 18.00
CA GLY A 85 1.58 13.73 18.71
C GLY A 85 0.94 14.06 20.06
N GLN A 86 -0.30 13.63 20.29
CA GLN A 86 -0.96 13.68 21.61
C GLN A 86 -0.61 12.48 22.49
N GLY A 87 0.19 11.53 22.00
CA GLY A 87 0.55 10.33 22.73
C GLY A 87 -0.58 9.30 22.80
N VAL A 88 -1.53 9.30 21.85
CA VAL A 88 -2.69 8.39 21.87
C VAL A 88 -2.61 7.35 20.76
N VAL A 89 -2.83 6.09 21.11
CA VAL A 89 -3.02 4.99 20.16
C VAL A 89 -4.34 5.16 19.42
N ARG A 90 -4.28 5.21 18.09
CA ARG A 90 -5.45 5.32 17.21
C ARG A 90 -5.31 4.37 16.03
N THR A 91 -5.94 3.21 16.15
CA THR A 91 -5.87 2.10 15.17
C THR A 91 -7.25 1.65 14.70
N ASN A 92 -8.33 2.16 15.32
CA ASN A 92 -9.69 1.87 14.91
C ASN A 92 -9.97 2.36 13.47
N PRO A 93 -10.33 1.46 12.53
CA PRO A 93 -10.61 1.82 11.13
C PRO A 93 -11.72 2.87 10.96
N VAL A 94 -12.67 2.99 11.90
CA VAL A 94 -13.73 4.01 11.86
C VAL A 94 -13.15 5.43 11.91
N SER A 95 -12.04 5.61 12.61
CA SER A 95 -11.40 6.90 12.81
C SER A 95 -10.34 7.23 11.76
N LYS A 96 -10.04 6.31 10.83
CA LYS A 96 -8.85 6.42 9.98
C LYS A 96 -8.87 7.61 9.01
N THR A 97 -10.05 8.08 8.63
CA THR A 97 -10.26 9.27 7.78
C THR A 97 -10.65 10.53 8.58
N SER A 98 -10.64 10.45 9.92
CA SER A 98 -10.88 11.61 10.76
C SER A 98 -9.76 12.65 10.59
N VAL A 99 -10.09 13.92 10.83
CA VAL A 99 -9.14 15.03 10.71
C VAL A 99 -7.93 14.82 11.63
N ASP A 100 -8.16 14.34 12.86
CA ASP A 100 -7.10 14.12 13.85
C ASP A 100 -6.24 12.87 13.55
N SER A 101 -6.70 11.98 12.67
CA SER A 101 -5.86 10.92 12.07
C SER A 101 -4.96 11.45 10.95
N GLY A 102 -5.11 12.72 10.56
CA GLY A 102 -4.24 13.42 9.61
C GLY A 102 -2.90 13.83 10.21
N LEU A 103 -2.00 14.30 9.35
CA LEU A 103 -0.66 14.75 9.73
C LEU A 103 -0.71 15.91 10.72
N SER A 104 0.08 15.82 11.78
CA SER A 104 0.35 16.94 12.69
C SER A 104 1.20 18.00 11.97
N PRO A 105 1.39 19.21 12.54
CA PRO A 105 2.35 20.17 12.01
C PRO A 105 3.78 19.60 11.90
N ALA A 106 4.18 18.72 12.82
CA ALA A 106 5.45 17.99 12.73
C ALA A 106 5.40 16.93 11.62
N GLY A 107 4.29 16.20 11.51
CA GLY A 107 4.00 15.24 10.45
C GLY A 107 4.12 15.82 9.04
N LEU A 108 3.62 17.03 8.81
CA LEU A 108 3.74 17.74 7.53
C LEU A 108 5.21 17.97 7.16
N ARG A 109 6.04 18.40 8.12
CA ARG A 109 7.49 18.58 7.90
C ARG A 109 8.21 17.26 7.67
N GLN A 110 7.79 16.20 8.36
CA GLN A 110 8.31 14.83 8.17
C GLN A 110 7.98 14.31 6.76
N ALA A 111 6.74 14.46 6.30
CA ALA A 111 6.33 14.09 4.95
C ALA A 111 7.09 14.88 3.86
N ALA A 112 7.30 16.18 4.06
CA ALA A 112 8.11 16.99 3.15
C ALA A 112 9.56 16.49 3.08
N ARG A 113 10.17 16.12 4.21
CA ARG A 113 11.51 15.52 4.23
C ARG A 113 11.54 14.16 3.54
N ALA A 114 10.52 13.33 3.74
CA ALA A 114 10.40 12.04 3.05
C ALA A 114 10.36 12.24 1.53
N ALA A 115 9.62 13.24 1.05
CA ALA A 115 9.55 13.55 -0.37
C ALA A 115 10.91 13.93 -0.97
N LEU A 116 11.69 14.75 -0.25
CA LEU A 116 13.06 15.12 -0.67
C LEU A 116 14.03 13.93 -0.61
N GLU A 117 13.87 13.05 0.37
CA GLU A 117 14.70 11.85 0.47
C GLU A 117 14.41 10.86 -0.67
N LEU A 118 13.15 10.72 -1.09
CA LEU A 118 12.79 9.93 -2.28
C LEU A 118 13.43 10.51 -3.56
N GLN A 119 13.48 11.84 -3.72
CA GLN A 119 14.21 12.47 -4.81
C GLN A 119 15.70 12.13 -4.76
N ARG A 120 16.32 12.25 -3.58
CA ARG A 120 17.75 11.97 -3.37
C ARG A 120 18.10 10.51 -3.71
N LEU A 121 17.17 9.59 -3.47
CA LEU A 121 17.32 8.17 -3.76
C LEU A 121 16.94 7.77 -5.19
N GLY A 122 16.51 8.72 -6.03
CA GLY A 122 16.09 8.46 -7.40
C GLY A 122 14.87 7.54 -7.49
N ALA A 123 13.91 7.69 -6.56
CA ALA A 123 12.72 6.85 -6.51
C ALA A 123 11.74 7.15 -7.64
N CYS A 124 11.64 8.41 -8.06
CA CYS A 124 10.61 8.86 -9.00
C CYS A 124 11.20 9.65 -10.19
N GLU A 125 12.47 9.37 -10.55
CA GLU A 125 13.15 10.02 -11.70
C GLU A 125 12.48 9.72 -13.04
N ASP A 126 12.07 8.46 -13.24
CA ASP A 126 11.42 7.97 -14.47
C ASP A 126 9.92 7.67 -14.24
N ASP A 127 9.27 8.44 -13.35
CA ASP A 127 7.91 8.18 -12.82
C ASP A 127 7.87 7.08 -11.74
N CYS A 128 6.81 7.07 -10.94
CA CYS A 128 6.60 6.10 -9.88
C CYS A 128 5.12 5.97 -9.49
N TRP A 129 4.73 4.79 -9.02
CA TRP A 129 3.41 4.55 -8.43
C TRP A 129 3.45 4.73 -6.93
N ILE A 130 2.55 5.54 -6.37
CA ILE A 130 2.47 5.79 -4.92
C ILE A 130 1.25 5.07 -4.38
N TRP A 131 1.48 4.10 -3.48
CA TRP A 131 0.46 3.27 -2.86
C TRP A 131 0.31 3.61 -1.38
N PRO A 132 -0.49 4.63 -1.03
CA PRO A 132 -0.80 4.94 0.35
C PRO A 132 -1.95 4.10 0.89
N SER A 133 -1.89 3.79 2.19
CA SER A 133 -3.12 3.55 2.96
C SER A 133 -4.07 4.73 2.85
N ILE A 134 -5.38 4.48 2.86
CA ILE A 134 -6.41 5.52 2.94
C ILE A 134 -6.53 6.20 4.32
N THR A 135 -5.70 5.81 5.29
CA THR A 135 -5.56 6.59 6.52
C THR A 135 -5.16 8.03 6.20
N GLN A 136 -5.78 8.99 6.87
CA GLN A 136 -5.69 10.41 6.52
C GLN A 136 -4.22 10.87 6.43
N ARG A 137 -3.37 10.49 7.39
CA ARG A 137 -1.93 10.84 7.37
C ARG A 137 -1.15 10.23 6.21
N ALA A 138 -1.43 8.99 5.82
CA ALA A 138 -0.70 8.32 4.75
C ALA A 138 -1.10 8.87 3.39
N TYR A 139 -2.39 9.12 3.18
CA TYR A 139 -2.89 9.76 1.96
C TYR A 139 -2.38 11.20 1.81
N GLN A 140 -2.40 12.00 2.89
CA GLN A 140 -1.80 13.35 2.87
C GLN A 140 -0.30 13.32 2.60
N ALA A 141 0.44 12.36 3.19
CA ALA A 141 1.85 12.19 2.91
C ALA A 141 2.09 11.83 1.43
N ALA A 142 1.27 10.96 0.84
CA ALA A 142 1.34 10.65 -0.59
C ALA A 142 1.05 11.85 -1.49
N GLU A 143 0.08 12.70 -1.15
CA GLU A 143 -0.16 13.94 -1.91
C GLU A 143 1.04 14.89 -1.85
N ILE A 144 1.68 15.01 -0.67
CA ILE A 144 2.91 15.82 -0.51
C ILE A 144 4.07 15.23 -1.32
N ILE A 145 4.28 13.91 -1.25
CA ILE A 145 5.31 13.20 -2.00
C ILE A 145 5.09 13.39 -3.51
N ALA A 146 3.87 13.18 -3.99
CA ALA A 146 3.52 13.33 -5.40
C ALA A 146 3.76 14.76 -5.89
N ALA A 147 3.27 15.76 -5.14
CA ALA A 147 3.43 17.16 -5.50
C ALA A 147 4.91 17.59 -5.56
N ALA A 148 5.73 17.16 -4.60
CA ALA A 148 7.14 17.49 -4.57
C ALA A 148 7.95 16.78 -5.66
N ASN A 149 7.54 15.59 -6.09
CA ASN A 149 8.20 14.79 -7.11
C ASN A 149 7.57 14.94 -8.51
N GLU A 150 6.68 15.92 -8.71
CA GLU A 150 5.98 16.18 -9.98
C GLU A 150 5.19 14.97 -10.52
N ILE A 151 4.76 14.08 -9.62
CA ILE A 151 3.98 12.89 -9.97
C ILE A 151 2.50 13.24 -10.09
N ASN A 152 1.87 12.77 -11.16
CA ASN A 152 0.45 13.00 -11.38
C ASN A 152 -0.36 12.31 -10.27
N ARG A 153 -1.43 12.97 -9.81
CA ARG A 153 -2.39 12.38 -8.86
C ARG A 153 -2.98 11.05 -9.35
N SER A 154 -3.02 10.80 -10.67
CA SER A 154 -3.44 9.50 -11.22
C SER A 154 -2.52 8.33 -10.85
N HIS A 155 -1.30 8.58 -10.38
CA HIS A 155 -0.35 7.56 -9.93
C HIS A 155 -0.39 7.35 -8.42
N ILE A 156 -1.28 8.05 -7.72
CA ILE A 156 -1.64 7.73 -6.33
C ILE A 156 -2.74 6.67 -6.38
N VAL A 157 -2.44 5.46 -5.92
CA VAL A 157 -3.36 4.33 -5.88
C VAL A 157 -3.71 4.04 -4.41
N PRO A 158 -4.84 4.57 -3.89
CA PRO A 158 -5.21 4.38 -2.51
C PRO A 158 -5.51 2.90 -2.23
N GLU A 159 -4.88 2.38 -1.18
CA GLU A 159 -5.07 1.03 -0.67
C GLU A 159 -5.96 1.08 0.59
N TYR A 160 -7.03 0.28 0.58
CA TYR A 160 -8.16 0.41 1.51
C TYR A 160 -8.07 -0.47 2.75
N SER A 161 -7.27 -1.54 2.72
CA SER A 161 -7.35 -2.65 3.67
C SER A 161 -5.98 -3.22 4.07
N PHE A 162 -5.13 -3.57 3.10
CA PHE A 162 -3.85 -4.24 3.34
C PHE A 162 -2.78 -3.37 4.01
N LEU A 163 -2.93 -2.05 3.99
CA LEU A 163 -2.05 -1.04 4.60
C LEU A 163 -2.72 -0.27 5.74
N ASP A 164 -3.89 -0.70 6.22
CA ASP A 164 -4.44 -0.13 7.45
C ASP A 164 -3.45 -0.33 8.61
N ALA A 165 -3.45 0.61 9.56
CA ALA A 165 -2.62 0.49 10.76
C ALA A 165 -2.98 -0.80 11.49
N ARG A 166 -1.99 -1.45 12.11
CA ARG A 166 -2.22 -2.68 12.87
C ARG A 166 -3.28 -2.42 13.94
N GLY A 167 -4.37 -3.19 13.93
CA GLY A 167 -5.38 -3.08 14.97
C GLY A 167 -4.83 -3.55 16.32
N LEU A 168 -4.86 -2.67 17.33
CA LEU A 168 -4.31 -2.97 18.66
C LEU A 168 -5.36 -3.28 19.73
N GLY A 169 -6.61 -3.51 19.34
CA GLY A 169 -7.68 -3.96 20.24
C GLY A 169 -7.83 -3.09 21.49
N ALA A 170 -7.68 -3.70 22.65
CA ALA A 170 -7.79 -3.06 23.97
C ALA A 170 -6.77 -1.96 24.25
N PHE A 171 -5.81 -1.72 23.36
CA PHE A 171 -4.91 -0.57 23.43
C PHE A 171 -5.46 0.67 22.70
N GLU A 172 -6.57 0.55 21.99
CA GLU A 172 -7.23 1.70 21.36
C GLU A 172 -7.53 2.82 22.38
N GLY A 173 -7.11 4.05 22.05
CA GLY A 173 -7.30 5.22 22.91
C GLY A 173 -6.37 5.28 24.13
N LYS A 174 -5.49 4.30 24.35
CA LYS A 174 -4.49 4.33 25.43
C LYS A 174 -3.28 5.19 25.05
N SER A 175 -2.42 5.46 26.03
CA SER A 175 -1.13 6.12 25.82
C SER A 175 -0.21 5.31 24.92
N LEU A 176 0.53 5.94 24.01
CA LEU A 176 1.58 5.30 23.22
C LEU A 176 2.67 4.66 24.10
N GLU A 177 2.83 5.12 25.34
CA GLU A 177 3.76 4.53 26.33
C GLU A 177 3.40 3.07 26.69
N THR A 178 2.21 2.61 26.31
CA THR A 178 1.77 1.21 26.50
C THR A 178 2.23 0.28 25.37
N LEU A 179 2.67 0.81 24.22
CA LEU A 179 3.12 0.00 23.09
C LEU A 179 4.30 -0.94 23.38
N PRO A 180 5.27 -0.61 24.26
CA PRO A 180 6.30 -1.56 24.65
C PRO A 180 5.75 -2.90 25.18
N GLU A 181 4.56 -2.92 25.79
CA GLU A 181 3.91 -4.17 26.23
C GLU A 181 3.50 -5.04 25.04
N VAL A 182 2.89 -4.42 24.01
CA VAL A 182 2.52 -5.10 22.77
C VAL A 182 3.76 -5.70 22.11
N TYR A 183 4.81 -4.90 21.96
CA TYR A 183 6.04 -5.32 21.29
C TYR A 183 6.84 -6.36 22.08
N ALA A 184 6.77 -6.34 23.42
CA ALA A 184 7.32 -7.40 24.25
C ALA A 184 6.59 -8.73 23.97
N SER A 185 5.27 -8.69 23.82
CA SER A 185 4.48 -9.88 23.46
C SER A 185 4.82 -10.39 22.05
N ASP A 186 4.96 -9.49 21.07
CA ASP A 186 5.33 -9.84 19.69
C ASP A 186 6.69 -10.56 19.61
N SER A 187 7.63 -10.19 20.49
CA SER A 187 8.95 -10.82 20.56
C SER A 187 8.92 -12.28 21.05
N ILE A 188 7.84 -12.68 21.73
CA ILE A 188 7.63 -14.06 22.22
C ILE A 188 7.08 -14.92 21.08
N SER A 189 6.01 -14.47 20.44
CA SER A 189 5.37 -15.18 19.33
C SER A 189 4.66 -14.21 18.38
N PRO A 190 4.79 -14.40 17.04
CA PRO A 190 4.14 -13.53 16.07
C PRO A 190 2.62 -13.76 16.01
N ASP A 191 2.10 -14.82 16.63
CA ASP A 191 0.68 -15.17 16.61
C ASP A 191 -0.11 -14.54 17.77
N ILE A 192 0.57 -13.90 18.72
CA ILE A 192 -0.11 -13.28 19.85
C ILE A 192 -0.85 -12.03 19.38
N LYS A 193 -2.16 -12.03 19.61
CA LYS A 193 -3.02 -10.87 19.38
C LYS A 193 -3.09 -10.04 20.67
N PRO A 194 -3.08 -8.70 20.58
CA PRO A 194 -3.49 -7.85 21.69
C PRO A 194 -4.89 -8.26 22.20
N PRO A 195 -5.25 -7.98 23.46
CA PRO A 195 -6.58 -8.29 23.96
C PRO A 195 -7.66 -7.59 23.10
N PRO A 196 -8.82 -8.22 22.86
CA PRO A 196 -9.88 -7.60 22.07
C PRO A 196 -10.58 -6.47 22.84
N ILE A 197 -11.31 -5.63 22.10
CA ILE A 197 -12.17 -4.56 22.63
C ILE A 197 -13.52 -4.57 21.89
N SER A 198 -14.56 -3.98 22.50
CA SER A 198 -15.93 -4.01 21.98
C SER A 198 -16.31 -2.84 21.05
N ASP A 199 -15.38 -1.93 20.75
CA ASP A 199 -15.63 -0.71 19.95
C ASP A 199 -15.44 -0.91 18.43
N GLY A 200 -15.21 -2.15 18.01
CA GLY A 200 -14.95 -2.51 16.62
C GLY A 200 -13.49 -2.40 16.19
N THR A 201 -12.56 -2.02 17.08
CA THR A 201 -11.13 -2.04 16.76
C THR A 201 -10.63 -3.49 16.61
N PRO A 202 -10.02 -3.85 15.46
CA PRO A 202 -9.39 -5.15 15.30
C PRO A 202 -8.23 -5.34 16.28
N ASN A 203 -7.90 -6.60 16.59
CA ASN A 203 -6.73 -6.96 17.39
C ASN A 203 -5.85 -7.95 16.61
N GLU A 204 -4.96 -7.39 15.79
CA GLU A 204 -4.14 -8.16 14.86
C GLU A 204 -2.83 -8.61 15.52
N SER A 205 -2.44 -9.85 15.26
CA SER A 205 -1.08 -10.33 15.54
C SER A 205 -0.11 -9.88 14.45
N VAL A 206 1.19 -10.04 14.69
CA VAL A 206 2.22 -9.82 13.67
C VAL A 206 2.00 -10.74 12.46
N ALA A 207 1.59 -11.98 12.69
CA ALA A 207 1.29 -12.95 11.65
C ALA A 207 0.07 -12.53 10.80
N ASP A 208 -0.99 -11.96 11.41
CA ASP A 208 -2.14 -11.43 10.68
C ASP A 208 -1.70 -10.30 9.72
N VAL A 209 -0.92 -9.34 10.22
CA VAL A 209 -0.38 -8.24 9.40
C VAL A 209 0.51 -8.78 8.28
N PHE A 210 1.36 -9.76 8.58
CA PHE A 210 2.25 -10.40 7.61
C PHE A 210 1.48 -11.02 6.43
N VAL A 211 0.33 -11.66 6.69
CA VAL A 211 -0.53 -12.22 5.63
C VAL A 211 -1.02 -11.12 4.69
N ARG A 212 -1.56 -10.02 5.22
CA ARG A 212 -2.11 -8.95 4.39
C ARG A 212 -1.06 -8.16 3.62
N VAL A 213 0.11 -7.89 4.20
CA VAL A 213 1.20 -7.23 3.44
C VAL A 213 1.79 -8.15 2.38
N THR A 214 1.77 -9.47 2.57
CA THR A 214 2.13 -10.45 1.53
C THR A 214 1.12 -10.45 0.38
N GLN A 215 -0.17 -10.30 0.69
CA GLN A 215 -1.22 -10.14 -0.32
C GLN A 215 -1.07 -8.82 -1.09
N LEU A 216 -0.73 -7.72 -0.41
CA LEU A 216 -0.36 -6.47 -1.09
C LEU A 216 0.78 -6.70 -2.08
N MET A 217 1.87 -7.34 -1.66
CA MET A 217 2.99 -7.63 -2.56
C MET A 217 2.57 -8.51 -3.74
N SER A 218 1.65 -9.46 -3.53
CA SER A 218 1.09 -10.27 -4.63
C SER A 218 0.40 -9.40 -5.68
N ILE A 219 -0.32 -8.37 -5.25
CA ILE A 219 -0.99 -7.41 -6.13
C ILE A 219 0.05 -6.58 -6.87
N LEU A 220 0.99 -5.96 -6.15
CA LEU A 220 1.99 -5.06 -6.73
C LEU A 220 2.89 -5.79 -7.74
N GLU A 221 3.34 -7.01 -7.43
CA GLU A 221 4.20 -7.81 -8.30
C GLU A 221 3.48 -8.43 -9.51
N THR A 222 2.14 -8.41 -9.51
CA THR A 222 1.33 -8.87 -10.64
C THR A 222 0.85 -7.71 -11.51
N GLN A 223 0.55 -6.55 -10.91
CA GLN A 223 0.04 -5.38 -11.64
C GLN A 223 1.15 -4.59 -12.34
N TYR A 224 2.34 -4.54 -11.74
CA TYR A 224 3.48 -3.76 -12.22
C TYR A 224 4.65 -4.65 -12.62
N SER A 225 5.48 -4.16 -13.55
CA SER A 225 6.66 -4.90 -13.99
C SER A 225 7.79 -3.97 -14.43
N GLY A 226 8.84 -3.92 -13.63
CA GLY A 226 9.99 -3.04 -13.87
C GLY A 226 9.75 -1.60 -13.42
N ASP A 227 8.63 -1.34 -12.75
CA ASP A 227 8.26 -0.01 -12.27
C ASP A 227 8.87 0.27 -10.89
N THR A 228 8.83 1.54 -10.47
CA THR A 228 9.07 1.94 -9.09
C THR A 228 7.76 2.13 -8.33
N VAL A 229 7.65 1.53 -7.16
CA VAL A 229 6.48 1.59 -6.28
C VAL A 229 6.87 2.13 -4.91
N VAL A 230 6.24 3.23 -4.51
CA VAL A 230 6.38 3.85 -3.19
C VAL A 230 5.21 3.43 -2.31
N ILE A 231 5.45 2.60 -1.30
CA ILE A 231 4.44 2.15 -0.34
C ILE A 231 4.43 3.11 0.84
N VAL A 232 3.28 3.77 1.08
CA VAL A 232 3.12 4.74 2.19
C VAL A 232 2.18 4.17 3.24
N SER A 233 2.74 3.82 4.40
CA SER A 233 1.98 3.23 5.50
C SER A 233 1.77 4.23 6.64
N PRO A 234 0.63 4.21 7.35
CA PRO A 234 0.40 5.05 8.52
C PRO A 234 1.40 4.77 9.64
N ASP A 235 1.71 3.51 9.89
CA ASP A 235 2.46 3.05 11.05
C ASP A 235 3.70 2.26 10.65
N SER A 236 4.49 1.89 11.64
CA SER A 236 5.71 1.13 11.41
C SER A 236 5.47 -0.37 11.26
N ASP A 237 4.37 -0.92 11.79
CA ASP A 237 4.16 -2.36 11.85
C ASP A 237 4.07 -2.96 10.45
N ASN A 238 3.23 -2.40 9.60
CA ASN A 238 3.11 -2.81 8.20
C ASN A 238 4.47 -2.90 7.48
N LEU A 239 5.28 -1.84 7.59
CA LEU A 239 6.55 -1.72 6.86
C LEU A 239 7.63 -2.63 7.44
N SER A 240 7.73 -2.67 8.77
CA SER A 240 8.73 -3.50 9.45
C SER A 240 8.46 -5.00 9.29
N ILE A 241 7.19 -5.40 9.31
CA ILE A 241 6.75 -6.79 9.09
C ILE A 241 6.94 -7.17 7.62
N LEU A 242 6.58 -6.28 6.69
CA LEU A 242 6.88 -6.46 5.27
C LEU A 242 8.38 -6.65 5.05
N GLN A 243 9.21 -5.76 5.60
CA GLN A 243 10.66 -5.82 5.44
C GLN A 243 11.25 -7.10 6.06
N ALA A 244 10.77 -7.51 7.25
CA ALA A 244 11.15 -8.78 7.86
C ALA A 244 10.82 -9.97 6.96
N GLY A 245 9.63 -9.97 6.37
CA GLY A 245 9.18 -10.95 5.39
C GLY A 245 10.06 -11.05 4.15
N LEU A 246 10.41 -9.91 3.57
CA LEU A 246 11.23 -9.82 2.36
C LEU A 246 12.63 -10.38 2.57
N ILE A 247 13.26 -10.09 3.72
CA ILE A 247 14.62 -10.54 4.03
C ILE A 247 14.68 -11.90 4.74
N GLY A 248 13.52 -12.53 4.99
CA GLY A 248 13.43 -13.79 5.72
C GLY A 248 13.84 -13.69 7.20
N LEU A 249 13.71 -12.51 7.81
CA LEU A 249 13.91 -12.31 9.24
C LEU A 249 12.76 -12.95 10.01
N ASP A 250 13.08 -13.56 11.15
CA ASP A 250 12.07 -14.00 12.12
C ASP A 250 11.13 -12.85 12.48
N LEU A 251 9.82 -13.06 12.26
CA LEU A 251 8.81 -12.02 12.48
C LEU A 251 8.79 -11.48 13.91
N ARG A 252 9.22 -12.25 14.91
CA ARG A 252 9.39 -11.79 16.31
C ARG A 252 10.40 -10.66 16.46
N ARG A 253 11.25 -10.46 15.46
CA ARG A 253 12.32 -9.46 15.44
C ARG A 253 11.98 -8.26 14.55
N HIS A 254 10.75 -8.15 14.04
CA HIS A 254 10.35 -7.05 13.16
C HIS A 254 10.56 -5.66 13.79
N SER A 255 10.48 -5.54 15.12
CA SER A 255 10.71 -4.27 15.84
C SER A 255 12.11 -3.68 15.65
N SER A 256 13.11 -4.51 15.32
CA SER A 256 14.45 -4.03 14.92
C SER A 256 14.46 -3.26 13.59
N LEU A 257 13.39 -3.38 12.81
CA LEU A 257 13.17 -2.72 11.52
C LEU A 257 12.13 -1.60 11.64
N PHE A 258 11.83 -1.09 12.84
CA PHE A 258 10.87 -0.01 12.98
C PHE A 258 11.28 1.28 12.29
N PHE A 259 10.31 1.93 11.67
CA PHE A 259 10.42 3.18 10.95
C PHE A 259 10.08 4.34 11.86
N GLN A 260 10.86 5.42 11.80
CA GLN A 260 10.51 6.71 12.39
C GLN A 260 9.48 7.45 11.53
N PRO A 261 8.69 8.38 12.09
CA PRO A 261 7.74 9.15 11.29
C PRO A 261 8.42 9.95 10.17
N GLY A 262 7.97 9.74 8.93
CA GLY A 262 8.58 10.30 7.71
C GLY A 262 9.87 9.62 7.25
N GLU A 263 10.22 8.46 7.82
CA GLU A 263 11.37 7.69 7.35
C GLU A 263 11.09 7.02 6.00
N VAL A 264 12.10 7.04 5.14
CA VAL A 264 12.11 6.41 3.81
C VAL A 264 13.19 5.34 3.80
N ARG A 265 12.87 4.14 3.33
CA ARG A 265 13.86 3.09 3.08
C ARG A 265 13.65 2.44 1.71
N PRO A 266 14.68 2.37 0.86
CA PRO A 266 14.63 1.50 -0.31
C PRO A 266 14.66 0.03 0.14
N VAL A 267 13.93 -0.83 -0.58
CA VAL A 267 14.11 -2.28 -0.46
C VAL A 267 15.32 -2.66 -1.28
N ASP A 268 16.39 -3.12 -0.62
CA ASP A 268 17.60 -3.61 -1.28
C ASP A 268 17.39 -5.07 -1.75
N PRO A 269 17.41 -5.35 -3.06
CA PRO A 269 17.30 -6.73 -3.56
C PRO A 269 18.41 -7.65 -3.05
N ALA A 270 19.59 -7.13 -2.72
CA ALA A 270 20.70 -7.93 -2.19
C ALA A 270 20.45 -8.41 -0.75
N SER A 271 19.52 -7.79 -0.03
CA SER A 271 19.11 -8.21 1.32
C SER A 271 18.12 -9.38 1.32
N ILE A 272 17.58 -9.74 0.16
CA ILE A 272 16.63 -10.85 0.01
C ILE A 272 17.43 -12.16 -0.10
N PRO A 273 17.14 -13.17 0.73
CA PRO A 273 17.92 -14.40 0.74
C PRO A 273 17.75 -15.18 -0.57
N GLU A 274 18.85 -15.77 -1.03
CA GLU A 274 18.81 -16.59 -2.24
C GLU A 274 17.87 -17.79 -2.05
N TYR A 275 16.93 -17.95 -2.97
CA TYR A 275 15.95 -19.02 -2.91
C TYR A 275 16.63 -20.38 -3.11
N LYS A 276 16.64 -21.20 -2.05
CA LYS A 276 17.02 -22.60 -2.14
C LYS A 276 15.80 -23.41 -2.58
N GLN A 277 15.80 -23.86 -3.84
CA GLN A 277 14.78 -24.81 -4.31
C GLN A 277 14.75 -26.00 -3.34
N PRO A 278 13.59 -26.32 -2.72
CA PRO A 278 13.49 -27.56 -1.98
C PRO A 278 13.74 -28.72 -2.94
N ALA A 279 14.52 -29.72 -2.49
CA ALA A 279 14.80 -30.89 -3.30
C ALA A 279 13.46 -31.49 -3.76
N SER A 280 13.19 -31.42 -5.06
CA SER A 280 11.97 -31.97 -5.62
C SER A 280 12.05 -33.48 -5.52
N THR A 281 11.41 -34.07 -4.51
CA THR A 281 11.12 -35.51 -4.51
C THR A 281 10.10 -35.72 -5.62
N VAL A 282 10.57 -36.07 -6.81
CA VAL A 282 9.70 -36.55 -7.88
C VAL A 282 9.05 -37.82 -7.34
N PHE A 283 7.82 -37.70 -6.83
CA PHE A 283 6.99 -38.86 -6.57
C PHE A 283 6.66 -39.42 -7.95
N ASN A 284 7.46 -40.39 -8.38
CA ASN A 284 7.25 -41.08 -9.63
C ASN A 284 6.00 -41.94 -9.42
N SER A 285 4.83 -41.36 -9.68
CA SER A 285 3.56 -42.08 -9.72
C SER A 285 3.61 -42.99 -10.94
N SER A 286 4.29 -44.14 -10.80
CA SER A 286 4.22 -45.22 -11.77
C SER A 286 2.81 -45.77 -11.73
N TYR A 287 1.93 -45.19 -12.55
CA TYR A 287 0.61 -45.74 -12.80
C TYR A 287 0.82 -47.07 -13.53
N ARG A 288 0.86 -48.18 -12.77
CA ARG A 288 0.73 -49.51 -13.37
C ARG A 288 -0.71 -49.65 -13.81
N PRO A 289 -1.00 -49.86 -15.11
CA PRO A 289 -2.35 -50.21 -15.52
C PRO A 289 -2.66 -51.59 -14.92
N MET A 290 -3.47 -51.62 -13.87
CA MET A 290 -4.03 -52.86 -13.34
C MET A 290 -4.92 -53.47 -14.40
N GLY A 291 -4.58 -54.69 -14.81
CA GLY A 291 -5.39 -55.52 -15.69
C GLY A 291 -6.79 -55.73 -15.12
N LYS A 292 -7.73 -55.91 -16.04
CA LYS A 292 -9.17 -56.08 -15.77
C LYS A 292 -9.43 -57.11 -14.67
N GLY A 293 -10.29 -56.70 -13.73
CA GLY A 293 -11.06 -57.58 -12.86
C GLY A 293 -10.52 -57.68 -11.44
N VAL A 294 -11.25 -57.11 -10.48
CA VAL A 294 -11.86 -57.81 -9.34
C VAL A 294 -12.57 -56.76 -8.46
N HIS A 295 -13.74 -57.17 -7.98
CA HIS A 295 -14.77 -56.50 -7.19
C HIS A 295 -14.40 -55.32 -6.27
N CYS A 296 -15.26 -54.30 -6.31
CA CYS A 296 -15.40 -53.26 -5.30
C CYS A 296 -15.77 -53.86 -3.93
N GLY A 297 -14.88 -53.72 -2.95
CA GLY A 297 -15.13 -53.96 -1.53
C GLY A 297 -15.20 -52.63 -0.77
N ASN A 298 -16.26 -52.47 0.01
CA ASN A 298 -16.66 -51.32 0.83
C ASN A 298 -15.56 -50.87 1.83
N PRO A 299 -15.29 -49.56 2.05
CA PRO A 299 -14.28 -49.12 3.00
C PRO A 299 -14.91 -48.93 4.38
N ALA A 300 -14.85 -49.97 5.21
CA ALA A 300 -14.99 -49.84 6.66
C ALA A 300 -13.77 -50.49 7.32
N HIS A 301 -13.16 -49.74 8.24
CA HIS A 301 -12.02 -50.10 9.09
C HIS A 301 -10.62 -50.02 8.47
N LEU A 302 -9.90 -48.94 8.79
CA LEU A 302 -8.66 -49.11 9.57
C LEU A 302 -8.30 -47.81 10.30
N VAL A 303 -8.59 -47.80 11.60
CA VAL A 303 -7.98 -46.92 12.59
C VAL A 303 -6.71 -47.63 13.08
N THR A 304 -5.73 -46.80 13.46
CA THR A 304 -4.64 -47.02 14.44
C THR A 304 -3.22 -47.35 13.94
N LEU A 305 -2.29 -46.63 14.60
CA LEU A 305 -0.88 -46.89 14.92
C LEU A 305 0.18 -46.51 13.89
N VAL A 306 0.88 -45.41 14.18
CA VAL A 306 2.35 -45.43 14.33
C VAL A 306 2.74 -44.53 15.50
N SER A 307 3.55 -45.12 16.39
CA SER A 307 4.17 -44.57 17.60
C SER A 307 5.17 -43.44 17.35
#